data_AF-A0A382K5R2-F1
#
_entry.id   AF-A0A382K5R2-F1
#
_cell.length_a   1.000
_cell.length_b   1.000
_cell.length_c   1.000
_cell.angle_alpha   90.00
_cell.angle_beta   90.00
_cell.angle_gamma   90.00
#
_symmetry.space_group_name_H-M   'P 1'
#
loop_
_entity.id
_entity.type
_entity.pdbx_description
1 polymer ?
#
loop_
_entity_poly.entity_id
_entity_poly.type
_entity_poly.pdbx_seq_one_letter_code
_entity_poly.pdbx_strand_id
1 'polypeptide(L)' 'SGPYEITLEEWVSLAKGMQINVRADGKYHMFEFDQEKDGKDDFVKWNKELDSEN' A
#
# COMPACT_ATOMS: atom_id res chain seq x y z
N SER A 1 18.90 -13.09 6.20
CA SER A 1 17.81 -13.55 5.32
C SER A 1 17.45 -12.40 4.40
N GLY A 2 17.49 -12.62 3.08
CA GLY A 2 17.18 -11.59 2.09
C GLY A 2 15.67 -11.31 1.99
N PRO A 3 15.26 -10.34 1.17
CA PRO A 3 13.84 -10.08 0.90
C PRO A 3 13.17 -11.32 0.30
N TYR A 4 11.94 -11.60 0.74
CA TYR A 4 11.15 -12.73 0.27
C TYR A 4 10.49 -12.39 -1.08
N GLU A 5 10.50 -13.35 -2.00
CA GLU A 5 9.74 -13.26 -3.24
C GLU A 5 8.27 -13.54 -2.92
N ILE A 6 7.38 -12.64 -3.34
CA ILE A 6 5.92 -12.76 -3.16
C ILE A 6 5.23 -12.73 -4.52
N THR A 7 4.14 -13.48 -4.62
CA THR A 7 3.36 -13.64 -5.85
C THR A 7 2.50 -12.40 -6.16
N LEU A 8 2.03 -12.27 -7.41
CA LEU A 8 1.12 -11.19 -7.80
C LEU A 8 -0.21 -11.25 -7.02
N GLU A 9 -0.71 -12.44 -6.71
CA GLU A 9 -1.95 -12.62 -5.94
C GLU A 9 -1.77 -12.20 -4.48
N GLU A 10 -0.63 -12.52 -3.86
CA GLU A 10 -0.25 -12.01 -2.55
C GLU A 10 -0.08 -10.48 -2.59
N TRP A 11 0.52 -9.93 -3.66
CA TRP A 11 0.62 -8.48 -3.86
C TRP A 11 -0.75 -7.79 -3.98
N VAL A 12 -1.68 -8.38 -4.73
CA VAL A 12 -3.05 -7.86 -4.92
C VAL A 12 -3.86 -7.94 -3.63
N SER A 13 -3.68 -9.00 -2.82
CA SER A 13 -4.31 -9.12 -1.50
C SER A 13 -3.76 -8.10 -0.50
N LEU A 14 -2.48 -7.76 -0.61
CA LEU A 14 -1.83 -6.73 0.21
C LEU A 14 -2.24 -5.31 -0.18
N ALA A 15 -2.81 -5.09 -1.37
CA ALA A 15 -3.15 -3.78 -1.89
C ALA A 15 -4.57 -3.30 -1.53
N LYS A 16 -5.52 -4.20 -1.22
CA LYS A 16 -6.89 -3.79 -0.86
C LYS A 16 -6.99 -3.51 0.64
N GLY A 17 -6.90 -2.23 0.99
CA GLY A 17 -7.20 -1.76 2.33
C GLY A 17 -6.06 -1.92 3.34
N MET A 18 -4.81 -2.10 2.89
CA MET A 18 -3.65 -2.19 3.77
C MET A 18 -2.53 -1.25 3.29
N GLN A 19 -1.90 -0.54 4.23
CA GLN A 19 -0.67 0.21 3.98
C GLN A 19 0.53 -0.60 4.47
N ILE A 20 1.56 -0.71 3.63
CA ILE A 20 2.79 -1.43 3.95
C ILE A 20 3.96 -0.46 3.94
N ASN A 21 4.64 -0.32 5.07
CA ASN A 21 5.92 0.38 5.14
C ASN A 21 7.04 -0.64 5.20
N VAL A 22 7.94 -0.63 4.22
CA VAL A 22 9.12 -1.52 4.19
C VAL A 22 10.37 -0.70 4.52
N ARG A 23 11.10 -1.10 5.55
CA ARG A 23 12.34 -0.46 6.01
C ARG A 23 13.56 -1.06 5.32
N ALA A 24 14.67 -0.32 5.31
CA ALA A 24 15.94 -0.76 4.71
C ALA A 24 16.52 -2.05 5.33
N ASP A 25 16.09 -2.43 6.54
CA ASP A 25 16.47 -3.68 7.20
C ASP A 25 15.59 -4.88 6.81
N GLY A 26 14.69 -4.72 5.83
CA GLY A 26 13.80 -5.76 5.33
C GLY A 26 12.60 -6.04 6.22
N LYS A 27 12.44 -5.32 7.33
CA LYS A 27 11.22 -5.40 8.15
C LYS A 27 10.11 -4.57 7.53
N TYR A 28 8.90 -5.08 7.63
CA TYR A 28 7.72 -4.36 7.20
C TYR A 28 6.78 -4.13 8.39
N HIS A 29 5.93 -3.12 8.26
CA HIS A 29 4.78 -2.94 9.13
C HIS A 29 3.53 -2.80 8.28
N MET A 30 2.50 -3.57 8.65
CA MET A 30 1.19 -3.55 8.00
C MET A 30 0.22 -2.77 8.87
N PHE A 31 -0.51 -1.85 8.27
CA PHE A 31 -1.58 -1.12 8.93
C PHE A 31 -2.84 -1.25 8.09
N GLU A 32 -3.99 -1.28 8.75
CA GLU A 32 -5.28 -1.16 8.08
C GLU A 32 -5.40 0.25 7.48
N PHE A 33 -5.78 0.31 6.21
CA PHE A 33 -5.99 1.57 5.49
C PHE A 33 -7.38 2.11 5.82
N ASP A 34 -7.41 3.24 6.50
CA ASP A 34 -8.62 3.96 6.82
C ASP A 34 -8.91 4.95 5.68
N GLN A 35 -9.91 4.63 4.85
CA GLN A 35 -10.23 5.45 3.69
C GLN A 35 -10.58 6.90 4.01
N GLU A 36 -11.15 7.18 5.18
CA GLU A 36 -11.53 8.53 5.60
C GLU A 36 -10.34 9.33 6.13
N LYS A 37 -9.49 8.67 6.91
CA LYS A 37 -8.30 9.29 7.51
C LYS A 37 -7.18 9.42 6.49
N ASP A 38 -6.84 8.35 5.79
CA ASP A 38 -5.73 8.28 4.85
C ASP A 38 -6.11 8.93 3.52
N GLY A 39 -7.40 9.07 3.21
CA GLY A 39 -7.91 9.86 2.09
C GLY A 39 -7.58 11.36 2.16
N LYS A 40 -7.10 11.84 3.32
CA LYS A 40 -6.63 13.23 3.48
C LYS A 40 -5.18 13.41 3.08
N ASP A 41 -4.42 12.33 2.89
CA ASP A 41 -3.05 12.35 2.42
C ASP A 41 -3.00 12.76 0.94
N ASP A 42 -2.06 13.63 0.59
CA ASP A 42 -1.98 14.21 -0.74
C ASP A 42 -1.55 13.20 -1.81
N PHE A 43 -0.76 12.19 -1.43
CA PHE A 43 -0.44 11.07 -2.32
C PHE A 43 -1.69 10.25 -2.63
N VAL A 44 -2.52 9.97 -1.61
CA VAL A 44 -3.76 9.21 -1.80
C VAL A 44 -4.76 9.97 -2.67
N LYS A 45 -4.85 11.30 -2.53
CA LYS A 45 -5.71 12.13 -3.41
C LYS A 45 -5.23 12.10 -4.86
N TRP A 46 -3.93 12.34 -5.08
CA TRP A 46 -3.33 12.27 -6.41
C TRP A 46 -3.54 10.91 -7.07
N ASN A 47 -3.42 9.81 -6.31
CA ASN A 47 -3.62 8.47 -6.84
C ASN A 47 -5.10 8.23 -7.24
N LYS A 48 -6.06 8.75 -6.46
CA LYS A 48 -7.49 8.68 -6.80
C LYS A 48 -7.84 9.49 -8.04
N GLU A 49 -7.20 10.64 -8.23
CA GLU A 49 -7.37 11.46 -9.44
C GLU A 49 -6.91 10.69 -10.68
N LEU A 50 -5.73 10.05 -10.63
CA LEU A 50 -5.24 9.20 -11.72
C LEU A 50 -6.14 7.99 -11.99
N ASP A 51 -6.65 7.32 -10.95
CA ASP A 51 -7.57 6.19 -11.11
C ASP A 51 -8.89 6.62 -11.79
N SER A 52 -9.29 7.89 -11.66
CA SER A 52 -10.50 8.43 -12.30
C SER A 52 -10.30 8.84 -13.77
N GLU A 53 -9.06 8.92 -14.24
CA GLU A 53 -8.70 9.27 -15.62
C GLU A 53 -8.50 8.05 -16.55
N ASN A 54 -8.59 6.82 -16.01
CA ASN A 54 -8.56 5.55 -16.76
C ASN A 54 -9.96 4.91 -16.86
#